data_AF-A0AAD8M483-F1
#
_entry.id   AF-A0AAD8M483-F1
#
_cell.length_a   1.000
_cell.length_b   1.000
_cell.length_c   1.000
_cell.angle_alpha   90.00
_cell.angle_beta   90.00
_cell.angle_gamma   90.00
#
_symmetry.space_group_name_H-M   'P 1'
#
loop_
_entity.id
_entity.type
_entity.pdbx_description
1 polymer ?
#
loop_
_entity_poly.entity_id
_entity_poly.type
_entity_poly.pdbx_seq_one_letter_code
_entity_poly.pdbx_strand_id
1 'polypeptide(L)'
;MSRKQVPLATRLLCIVSCSLVIKVSQTWKAWRKRRKYELGRQPANTKLSSNKTVRKVRVRGGNVKWRALRLDTGNYFWGSEAVTRKTRILDVVYNASNNELVRTQTLVKSAIVLVDAAPFKQWYLQHYGVEIGRKKKSVAAKKEGEVSSKIDAVNRNP
;
A
#
# COMPACT_ATOMS: atom_id res chain seq x y z
N MET A 1 50.11 52.80 -38.18
CA MET A 1 48.98 51.84 -38.33
C MET A 1 49.53 50.53 -38.85
N SER A 2 49.76 49.53 -38.00
CA SER A 2 49.71 48.12 -38.39
C SER A 2 49.80 47.26 -37.13
N ARG A 3 49.04 46.17 -37.14
CA ARG A 3 48.52 45.43 -36.00
C ARG A 3 49.60 44.61 -35.29
N LYS A 4 49.57 44.62 -33.96
CA LYS A 4 50.32 43.67 -33.12
C LYS A 4 49.81 42.26 -33.37
N GLN A 5 50.71 41.35 -33.72
CA GLN A 5 50.48 39.92 -33.87
C GLN A 5 50.65 39.27 -32.48
N VAL A 6 49.62 38.57 -32.01
CA VAL A 6 49.66 37.76 -30.78
C VAL A 6 49.72 36.29 -31.22
N PRO A 7 50.72 35.49 -30.80
CA PRO A 7 50.73 34.08 -31.10
C PRO A 7 49.86 33.29 -30.12
N LEU A 8 49.20 32.27 -30.69
CA LEU A 8 48.33 31.32 -30.05
C LEU A 8 49.09 30.50 -29.00
N ALA A 9 48.65 30.56 -27.75
CA ALA A 9 48.87 29.52 -26.76
C ALA A 9 47.51 28.94 -26.38
N THR A 10 47.09 27.98 -27.18
CA THR A 10 46.03 27.02 -26.89
C THR A 10 46.35 26.27 -25.60
N ARG A 11 45.48 26.38 -24.58
CA ARG A 11 45.07 25.25 -23.74
C ARG A 11 43.87 25.61 -22.87
N LEU A 12 42.83 24.78 -23.05
CA LEU A 12 41.66 24.61 -22.21
C LEU A 12 41.94 24.79 -20.71
N LEU A 13 41.13 25.61 -20.04
CA LEU A 13 40.64 25.37 -18.68
C LEU A 13 39.41 26.28 -18.49
N CYS A 14 38.23 25.75 -18.80
CA CYS A 14 37.28 25.23 -17.81
C CYS A 14 36.61 26.31 -16.96
N ILE A 15 35.34 26.57 -17.30
CA ILE A 15 34.19 26.49 -16.39
C ILE A 15 34.21 27.45 -15.20
N VAL A 16 33.38 28.49 -15.34
CA VAL A 16 32.38 28.94 -14.35
C VAL A 16 32.82 28.72 -12.90
N SER A 17 33.29 29.80 -12.30
CA SER A 17 33.33 30.07 -10.86
C SER A 17 31.93 30.07 -10.23
N CYS A 18 31.13 29.04 -10.52
CA CYS A 18 29.99 28.69 -9.70
C CYS A 18 30.62 28.16 -8.42
N SER A 19 30.54 28.98 -7.39
CA SER A 19 31.00 28.73 -6.03
C SER A 19 30.52 27.35 -5.58
N LEU A 20 31.31 26.33 -5.89
CA LEU A 20 31.21 25.02 -5.32
C LEU A 20 31.72 25.20 -3.89
N VAL A 21 30.83 25.69 -3.03
CA VAL A 21 30.94 25.53 -1.59
C VAL A 21 30.80 24.03 -1.36
N ILE A 22 31.89 23.32 -1.59
CA ILE A 22 32.13 21.99 -1.07
C ILE A 22 31.94 22.16 0.42
N LYS A 23 30.77 21.72 0.93
CA LYS A 23 30.60 21.46 2.36
C LYS A 23 31.66 20.44 2.71
N VAL A 24 32.82 20.94 3.12
CA VAL A 24 33.91 20.16 3.70
C VAL A 24 33.25 19.25 4.73
N SER A 25 33.45 17.95 4.58
CA SER A 25 32.97 16.92 5.48
C SER A 25 33.65 17.08 6.85
N GLN A 26 33.27 18.10 7.59
CA GLN A 26 33.71 18.30 8.97
C GLN A 26 32.92 17.33 9.85
N THR A 27 33.65 16.41 10.48
CA THR A 27 33.09 15.49 11.46
C THR A 27 32.82 16.28 12.75
N TRP A 28 31.54 16.43 13.08
CA TRP A 28 31.12 17.17 14.27
C TRP A 28 31.49 16.39 15.53
N LYS A 29 32.34 16.98 16.38
CA LYS A 29 32.69 16.41 17.69
C LYS A 29 31.47 16.48 18.62
N ALA A 30 31.10 15.35 19.22
CA ALA A 30 29.98 15.30 20.16
C ALA A 30 30.27 16.18 21.40
N TRP A 31 29.53 17.28 21.54
CA TRP A 31 29.71 18.27 22.63
C TRP A 31 29.04 17.86 23.95
N ARG A 32 28.09 16.91 23.90
CA ARG A 32 27.27 16.50 25.05
C ARG A 32 26.83 15.03 24.93
N LYS A 33 26.56 14.39 26.07
CA LYS A 33 25.93 13.06 26.15
C LYS A 33 24.47 13.07 25.67
N ARG A 34 24.00 11.92 25.14
CA ARG A 34 22.62 11.73 24.66
C ARG A 34 21.60 11.96 25.77
N ARG A 35 20.46 12.59 25.45
CA ARG A 35 19.41 12.91 26.42
C ARG A 35 18.14 12.11 26.20
N LYS A 36 17.38 11.87 27.27
CA LYS A 36 16.14 11.09 27.25
C LYS A 36 15.07 11.66 26.31
N TYR A 37 15.09 12.97 26.05
CA TYR A 37 14.13 13.63 25.18
C TYR A 37 14.43 13.46 23.68
N GLU A 38 15.63 12.98 23.32
CA GLU A 38 16.04 12.64 21.93
C GLU A 38 15.89 11.13 21.63
N LEU A 39 15.32 10.37 22.56
CA LEU A 39 15.30 8.91 22.47
C LEU A 39 14.38 8.41 21.34
N GLY A 40 14.97 7.66 20.40
CA GLY A 40 14.25 6.84 19.44
C GLY A 40 13.78 5.51 20.04
N ARG A 41 12.89 4.81 19.34
CA ARG A 41 12.44 3.46 19.71
C ARG A 41 12.47 2.56 18.49
N GLN A 42 12.63 1.25 18.73
CA GLN A 42 12.57 0.25 17.66
C GLN A 42 11.21 0.31 16.93
N PRO A 43 11.16 0.11 15.60
CA PRO A 43 9.92 -0.03 14.85
C PRO A 43 9.07 -1.22 15.33
N ALA A 44 7.80 -1.22 14.94
CA ALA A 44 6.83 -2.23 15.35
C ALA A 44 6.80 -3.46 14.42
N ASN A 45 7.09 -3.27 13.13
CA ASN A 45 7.04 -4.30 12.07
C ASN A 45 5.80 -5.19 12.20
N THR A 46 4.63 -4.56 12.20
CA THR A 46 3.32 -5.22 12.35
C THR A 46 3.12 -6.31 11.32
N LYS A 47 2.87 -7.54 11.78
CA LYS A 47 2.64 -8.71 10.93
C LYS A 47 1.16 -9.03 10.81
N LEU A 48 0.78 -9.58 9.67
CA LEU A 48 -0.53 -10.17 9.49
C LEU A 48 -0.60 -11.48 10.28
N SER A 49 -1.50 -11.57 11.25
CA SER A 49 -1.73 -12.79 12.03
C SER A 49 -3.01 -12.66 12.84
N SER A 50 -3.76 -13.76 12.97
CA SER A 50 -4.97 -13.86 13.79
C SER A 50 -4.73 -13.58 15.28
N ASN A 51 -3.51 -13.80 15.77
CA ASN A 51 -3.14 -13.55 17.17
C ASN A 51 -2.92 -12.06 17.42
N LYS A 52 -4.01 -11.31 17.63
CA LYS A 52 -3.97 -9.87 17.87
C LYS A 52 -3.12 -9.52 19.09
N THR A 53 -2.01 -8.83 18.86
CA THR A 53 -1.06 -8.43 19.90
C THR A 53 -0.81 -6.93 19.82
N VAL A 54 -1.21 -6.19 20.86
CA VAL A 54 -0.97 -4.74 20.95
C VAL A 54 -0.33 -4.43 22.30
N ARG A 55 0.83 -3.74 22.28
CA ARG A 55 1.57 -3.35 23.48
C ARG A 55 1.37 -1.86 23.77
N LYS A 56 1.12 -1.56 25.05
CA LYS A 56 1.06 -0.19 25.57
C LYS A 56 2.48 0.36 25.74
N VAL A 57 2.78 1.53 25.17
CA VAL A 57 4.08 2.19 25.35
C VAL A 57 3.87 3.56 26.00
N ARG A 58 4.41 3.75 27.21
CA ARG A 58 4.44 5.06 27.88
C ARG A 58 5.38 6.02 27.15
N VAL A 59 4.92 7.24 26.90
CA VAL A 59 5.73 8.32 26.32
C VAL A 59 5.85 9.50 27.30
N ARG A 60 6.54 10.57 26.86
CA ARG A 60 6.71 11.80 27.66
C ARG A 60 5.34 12.43 27.96
N GLY A 61 5.22 13.04 29.14
CA GLY A 61 4.00 13.75 29.55
C GLY A 61 2.83 12.85 29.96
N GLY A 62 3.07 11.56 30.27
CA GLY A 62 2.02 10.64 30.70
C GLY A 62 1.19 10.02 29.57
N ASN A 63 1.36 10.51 28.34
CA ASN A 63 0.69 9.97 27.16
C ASN A 63 1.08 8.51 26.87
N VAL A 64 0.22 7.83 26.12
CA VAL A 64 0.37 6.42 25.75
C VAL A 64 0.25 6.27 24.25
N LYS A 65 1.17 5.50 23.66
CA LYS A 65 1.07 5.04 22.27
C LYS A 65 0.84 3.54 22.24
N TRP A 66 -0.15 3.11 21.45
CA TRP A 66 -0.43 1.70 21.22
C TRP A 66 0.43 1.19 20.07
N ARG A 67 1.28 0.21 20.35
CA ARG A 67 2.12 -0.45 19.35
C ARG A 67 1.51 -1.79 19.01
N ALA A 68 0.85 -1.88 17.86
CA ALA A 68 0.45 -3.16 17.30
C ALA A 68 1.70 -3.95 16.89
N LEU A 69 1.69 -5.27 17.10
CA LEU A 69 2.71 -6.20 16.60
C LEU A 69 2.09 -7.20 15.62
N ARG A 70 0.85 -7.60 15.88
CA ARG A 70 0.09 -8.54 15.05
C ARG A 70 -1.36 -8.08 14.96
N LEU A 71 -1.89 -8.01 13.76
CA LEU A 71 -3.28 -7.66 13.47
C LEU A 71 -3.78 -8.52 12.31
N ASP A 72 -5.08 -8.80 12.32
CA ASP A 72 -5.80 -9.52 11.26
C ASP A 72 -6.98 -8.72 10.72
N THR A 73 -7.49 -7.76 11.50
CA THR A 73 -8.72 -7.03 11.25
C THR A 73 -8.49 -5.52 11.27
N GLY A 74 -9.21 -4.81 10.40
CA GLY A 74 -9.18 -3.35 10.29
C GLY A 74 -10.56 -2.77 10.04
N ASN A 75 -10.73 -1.47 10.26
CA ASN A 75 -11.93 -0.74 9.83
C ASN A 75 -11.64 -0.10 8.47
N TYR A 76 -12.41 -0.48 7.45
CA TYR A 76 -12.24 -0.03 6.08
C TYR A 76 -13.44 0.78 5.63
N PHE A 77 -13.20 1.75 4.76
CA PHE A 77 -14.19 2.72 4.28
C PHE A 77 -14.41 2.56 2.79
N TRP A 78 -15.67 2.42 2.38
CA TRP A 78 -16.10 2.48 0.99
C TRP A 78 -16.46 3.93 0.65
N GLY A 79 -15.56 4.59 -0.10
CA GLY A 79 -15.63 6.03 -0.36
C GLY A 79 -16.89 6.52 -1.09
N SER A 80 -17.38 5.76 -2.07
CA SER A 80 -18.56 6.18 -2.85
C SER A 80 -19.88 6.06 -2.09
N GLU A 81 -19.98 5.09 -1.18
CA GLU A 81 -21.22 4.80 -0.44
C GLU A 81 -21.20 5.38 0.98
N ALA A 82 -20.08 5.99 1.38
CA ALA A 82 -19.84 6.54 2.71
C ALA A 82 -20.03 5.52 3.86
N VAL A 83 -19.65 4.26 3.63
CA VAL A 83 -19.83 3.17 4.60
C VAL A 83 -18.50 2.73 5.19
N THR A 84 -18.44 2.59 6.51
CA THR A 84 -17.33 1.90 7.18
C THR A 84 -17.76 0.53 7.68
N ARG A 85 -16.92 -0.49 7.48
CA ARG A 85 -17.12 -1.82 8.08
C ARG A 85 -15.80 -2.39 8.57
N LYS A 86 -15.89 -3.12 9.68
CA LYS A 86 -14.78 -3.94 10.17
C LYS A 86 -14.67 -5.20 9.35
N THR A 87 -13.51 -5.44 8.77
CA THR A 87 -13.26 -6.58 7.89
C THR A 87 -11.89 -7.19 8.20
N ARG A 88 -11.68 -8.42 7.71
CA ARG A 88 -10.40 -9.11 7.81
C ARG A 88 -9.50 -8.73 6.64
N ILE A 89 -8.21 -8.67 6.91
CA ILE A 89 -7.14 -8.49 5.94
C ILE A 89 -6.70 -9.88 5.47
N LEU A 90 -6.66 -10.10 4.16
CA LEU A 90 -6.25 -11.37 3.56
C LEU A 90 -4.75 -11.39 3.28
N ASP A 91 -4.27 -10.40 2.54
CA ASP A 91 -2.86 -10.31 2.16
C ASP A 91 -2.43 -8.86 1.87
N VAL A 92 -1.13 -8.61 1.88
CA VAL A 92 -0.50 -7.37 1.42
C VAL A 92 0.03 -7.60 0.03
N VAL A 93 -0.47 -6.87 -0.97
CA VAL A 93 -0.11 -7.09 -2.38
C VAL A 93 1.02 -6.18 -2.83
N TYR A 94 0.99 -4.92 -2.39
CA TYR A 94 1.93 -3.92 -2.87
C TYR A 94 2.26 -2.89 -1.81
N ASN A 95 3.51 -2.42 -1.85
CA ASN A 95 3.98 -1.30 -1.05
C ASN A 95 5.01 -0.49 -1.86
N ALA A 96 4.85 0.83 -1.90
CA ALA A 96 5.69 1.69 -2.72
C ALA A 96 7.13 1.83 -2.20
N SER A 97 7.33 1.81 -0.87
CA SER A 97 8.64 2.12 -0.30
C SER A 97 9.64 0.97 -0.37
N ASN A 98 9.18 -0.27 -0.24
CA ASN A 98 10.04 -1.45 -0.20
C ASN A 98 9.19 -2.72 -0.44
N ASN A 99 9.70 -3.62 -1.29
CA ASN A 99 9.07 -4.91 -1.62
C ASN A 99 9.32 -6.02 -0.58
N GLU A 100 10.32 -5.91 0.29
CA GLU A 100 10.51 -6.86 1.40
C GLU A 100 9.34 -6.85 2.39
N LEU A 101 8.65 -5.71 2.47
CA LEU A 101 7.48 -5.56 3.32
C LEU A 101 6.28 -6.36 2.82
N VAL A 102 6.21 -6.60 1.51
CA VAL A 102 5.19 -7.44 0.87
C VAL A 102 5.49 -8.91 1.15
N ARG A 103 6.73 -9.37 0.88
CA ARG A 103 7.14 -10.77 1.09
C ARG A 103 6.93 -11.25 2.52
N THR A 104 7.17 -10.35 3.48
CA THR A 104 7.05 -10.67 4.89
C THR A 104 5.71 -10.27 5.52
N GLN A 105 4.72 -9.89 4.69
CA GLN A 105 3.36 -9.50 5.08
C GLN A 105 3.34 -8.49 6.24
N THR A 106 4.09 -7.40 6.09
CA THR A 106 4.09 -6.30 7.07
C THR A 106 3.11 -5.20 6.71
N LEU A 107 2.34 -4.76 7.70
CA LEU A 107 1.41 -3.65 7.57
C LEU A 107 2.12 -2.33 7.85
N VAL A 108 2.10 -1.40 6.89
CA VAL A 108 2.62 -0.03 7.02
C VAL A 108 1.58 0.93 6.47
N LYS A 109 1.62 2.21 6.87
CA LYS A 109 0.83 3.25 6.22
C LYS A 109 1.21 3.28 4.74
N SER A 110 0.23 3.26 3.84
CA SER A 110 0.35 3.13 2.37
C SER A 110 0.46 1.72 1.78
N ALA A 111 0.42 0.67 2.60
CA ALA A 111 0.33 -0.69 2.07
C ALA A 111 -1.02 -0.92 1.36
N ILE A 112 -0.98 -1.46 0.14
CA ILE A 112 -2.17 -1.91 -0.59
C ILE A 112 -2.46 -3.35 -0.17
N VAL A 113 -3.66 -3.56 0.36
CA VAL A 113 -4.08 -4.82 0.97
C VAL A 113 -5.34 -5.37 0.34
N LEU A 114 -5.45 -6.70 0.31
CA LEU A 114 -6.68 -7.41 -0.03
C LEU A 114 -7.52 -7.55 1.23
N VAL A 115 -8.80 -7.24 1.09
CA VAL A 115 -9.75 -7.18 2.19
C VAL A 115 -10.94 -8.09 1.89
N ASP A 116 -11.48 -8.73 2.91
CA ASP A 116 -12.72 -9.50 2.79
C ASP A 116 -13.92 -8.60 2.44
N ALA A 117 -14.65 -8.99 1.40
CA ALA A 117 -15.80 -8.26 0.86
C ALA A 117 -17.14 -8.68 1.48
N ALA A 118 -17.21 -9.77 2.25
CA ALA A 118 -18.45 -10.29 2.83
C ALA A 118 -19.31 -9.23 3.56
N PRO A 119 -18.76 -8.41 4.49
CA PRO A 119 -19.58 -7.42 5.20
C PRO A 119 -20.07 -6.26 4.31
N PHE A 120 -19.33 -5.92 3.25
CA PHE A 120 -19.78 -4.90 2.29
C PHE A 120 -20.87 -5.45 1.36
N LYS A 121 -20.75 -6.71 0.93
CA LYS A 121 -21.78 -7.38 0.13
C LYS A 121 -23.09 -7.52 0.91
N GLN A 122 -23.02 -7.91 2.19
CA GLN A 122 -24.20 -8.00 3.05
C GLN A 122 -24.87 -6.63 3.24
N TRP A 123 -24.08 -5.58 3.43
CA TRP A 123 -24.61 -4.23 3.56
C TRP A 123 -25.31 -3.76 2.29
N TYR A 124 -24.68 -3.97 1.13
CA TYR A 124 -25.23 -3.56 -0.17
C TYR A 124 -26.55 -4.27 -0.48
N LEU A 125 -26.64 -5.55 -0.14
CA LEU A 125 -27.88 -6.33 -0.22
C LEU A 125 -29.01 -5.71 0.61
N GLN A 126 -28.71 -5.28 1.83
CA GLN A 126 -29.71 -4.68 2.71
C GLN A 126 -30.11 -3.27 2.26
N HIS A 127 -29.20 -2.51 1.64
CA HIS A 127 -29.45 -1.12 1.25
C HIS A 127 -30.15 -1.00 -0.10
N TYR A 128 -29.74 -1.82 -1.08
CA TYR A 128 -30.24 -1.73 -2.45
C TYR A 128 -31.07 -2.94 -2.88
N GLY A 129 -31.08 -4.03 -2.11
CA GLY A 129 -31.78 -5.27 -2.49
C GLY A 129 -31.13 -6.03 -3.64
N VAL A 130 -29.92 -5.63 -4.07
CA VAL A 130 -29.23 -6.19 -5.24
C VAL A 130 -28.04 -7.07 -4.81
N GLU A 131 -27.96 -8.28 -5.36
CA GLU A 131 -26.84 -9.19 -5.15
C GLU A 131 -25.62 -8.84 -6.00
N ILE A 132 -24.56 -8.34 -5.36
CA ILE A 132 -23.24 -8.19 -6.00
C ILE A 132 -22.61 -9.58 -6.25
N GLY A 133 -22.17 -9.81 -7.48
CA GLY A 133 -21.38 -10.99 -7.84
C GLY A 133 -22.12 -12.09 -8.60
N ARG A 134 -23.37 -11.87 -9.05
CA ARG A 134 -23.97 -12.72 -10.10
C ARG A 134 -23.27 -12.44 -11.43
N LYS A 135 -22.13 -13.10 -11.68
CA LYS A 135 -21.56 -13.17 -13.03
C LYS A 135 -22.64 -13.78 -13.93
N LYS A 136 -23.08 -13.04 -14.95
CA LYS A 136 -23.88 -13.57 -16.08
C LYS A 136 -23.11 -14.72 -16.73
N LYS A 137 -23.27 -15.94 -16.20
CA LYS A 137 -22.95 -17.21 -16.89
C LYS A 137 -24.17 -18.12 -17.00
N SER A 138 -25.36 -17.67 -16.61
CA SER A 138 -26.58 -18.49 -16.58
C SER A 138 -27.81 -17.89 -17.27
N VAL A 139 -27.68 -16.75 -17.97
CA VAL A 139 -28.76 -16.25 -18.84
C VAL A 139 -28.63 -16.80 -20.28
N ALA A 140 -27.46 -17.32 -20.66
CA ALA A 140 -27.27 -18.04 -21.93
C ALA A 140 -27.70 -19.53 -21.83
N ALA A 141 -27.40 -20.20 -20.71
CA ALA A 141 -27.69 -21.63 -20.55
C ALA A 141 -29.20 -21.98 -20.39
N LYS A 142 -30.07 -21.00 -20.11
CA LYS A 142 -31.53 -21.25 -20.03
C LYS A 142 -32.24 -21.26 -21.39
N LYS A 143 -31.60 -20.78 -22.47
CA LYS A 143 -32.18 -20.86 -23.83
C LYS A 143 -31.77 -22.10 -24.62
N GLU A 144 -30.66 -22.76 -24.24
CA GLU A 144 -30.18 -23.98 -24.91
C GLU A 144 -30.89 -25.25 -24.38
N GLY A 145 -31.34 -25.26 -23.13
CA GLY A 145 -32.03 -26.38 -22.50
C GLY A 145 -33.47 -26.63 -23.00
N GLU A 146 -34.16 -25.61 -23.52
CA GLU A 146 -35.55 -25.76 -24.00
C GLU A 146 -35.63 -26.20 -25.47
N VAL A 147 -34.53 -26.02 -26.23
CA VAL A 147 -34.42 -26.44 -27.64
C VAL A 147 -34.02 -27.91 -27.74
N SER A 148 -33.12 -28.39 -26.87
CA SER A 148 -32.73 -29.81 -26.82
C SER A 148 -33.89 -30.72 -26.40
N SER A 149 -34.69 -30.33 -25.41
CA SER A 149 -35.86 -31.11 -24.97
C SER A 149 -36.97 -31.24 -26.02
N LYS A 150 -37.04 -30.33 -27.00
CA LYS A 150 -38.00 -30.40 -28.12
C LYS A 150 -37.49 -31.27 -29.27
N ILE A 151 -36.17 -31.31 -29.50
CA ILE A 151 -35.56 -32.15 -30.55
C ILE A 151 -35.60 -33.64 -30.16
N ASP A 152 -35.39 -33.96 -28.88
CA ASP A 152 -35.41 -35.34 -28.36
C ASP A 152 -36.83 -35.96 -28.23
N ALA A 153 -37.86 -35.12 -28.33
CA ALA A 153 -39.26 -35.55 -28.36
C ALA A 153 -39.75 -35.89 -29.78
N VAL A 154 -39.13 -35.32 -30.82
CA VAL A 154 -39.51 -35.53 -32.23
C VAL A 154 -38.87 -36.80 -32.82
N ASN A 155 -37.69 -37.20 -32.35
CA ASN A 155 -36.94 -38.35 -32.89
C ASN A 155 -37.28 -39.70 -32.21
N ARG A 156 -38.40 -39.79 -31.49
CA ARG A 156 -38.86 -41.00 -30.77
C ARG A 156 -40.13 -41.64 -31.34
N ASN A 157 -40.33 -41.58 -32.65
CA ASN A 157 -41.34 -42.40 -33.34
C ASN A 157 -40.80 -42.77 -34.73
N PRO A 158 -41.03 -43.99 -35.24
CA PRO A 158 -42.22 -44.83 -35.07
C PRO A 158 -42.17 -45.91 -33.98
#